data_AF-A0A1W9YRU4-F1
#
_entry.id   AF-A0A1W9YRU4-F1
#
_cell.length_a   1.000
_cell.length_b   1.000
_cell.length_c   1.000
_cell.angle_alpha   90.00
_cell.angle_beta   90.00
_cell.angle_gamma   90.00
#
_symmetry.space_group_name_H-M   'P 1'
#
loop_
_entity.id
_entity.type
_entity.pdbx_description
1 polymer ?
#
loop_
_entity_poly.entity_id
_entity_poly.type
_entity_poly.pdbx_seq_one_letter_code
_entity_poly.pdbx_strand_id
1 'polypeptide(L)'
;MLPGPGQPTLQLGAIPESGVYVNVPNKTLGVWMTNPAPGLLRWLPQLWPGWRTEFWEDRYEEQLRRCGGQIGAPALDIDAGITEAQSWLRKRVYQSFADSPAGHLMNLAELLSAENLPSPEISAAAVADVGPRPTPQEWARFEEACAAVRAAGRAA
;
A
#
# COMPACT_ATOMS: atom_id res chain seq x y z
N MET A 1 12.06 17.30 -25.68
CA MET A 1 13.42 16.98 -25.19
C MET A 1 13.26 16.14 -23.94
N LEU A 2 13.79 14.91 -23.92
CA LEU A 2 14.03 14.23 -22.63
C LEU A 2 15.17 14.97 -21.92
N PRO A 3 15.14 15.13 -20.59
CA PRO A 3 16.11 15.92 -19.87
C PRO A 3 17.47 15.19 -19.84
N GLY A 4 18.49 15.81 -20.45
CA GLY A 4 19.88 15.39 -20.35
C GLY A 4 20.23 14.00 -20.93
N PRO A 5 21.51 13.60 -20.87
CA PRO A 5 21.88 12.22 -21.10
C PRO A 5 21.22 11.37 -20.01
N GLY A 6 20.28 10.50 -20.38
CA GLY A 6 19.67 9.56 -19.46
C GLY A 6 20.72 8.67 -18.78
N GLN A 7 20.41 8.19 -17.57
CA GLN A 7 21.31 7.28 -16.86
C GLN A 7 21.17 5.85 -17.44
N PRO A 8 22.26 5.20 -17.86
CA PRO A 8 22.20 3.84 -18.42
C PRO A 8 21.91 2.79 -17.33
N THR A 9 22.19 3.12 -16.08
CA THR A 9 21.92 2.28 -14.92
C THR A 9 21.49 3.13 -13.73
N LEU A 10 20.62 2.60 -12.87
CA LEU A 10 20.12 3.27 -11.68
C LEU A 10 20.03 2.28 -10.52
N GLN A 11 20.66 2.60 -9.39
CA GLN A 11 20.45 1.89 -8.12
C GLN A 11 19.59 2.75 -7.22
N LEU A 12 18.43 2.23 -6.85
CA LEU A 12 17.51 2.90 -5.95
C LEU A 12 17.99 2.76 -4.51
N GLY A 13 17.85 3.82 -3.71
CA GLY A 13 18.19 3.79 -2.27
C GLY A 13 17.08 3.21 -1.38
N ALA A 14 15.89 2.96 -1.94
CA ALA A 14 14.72 2.42 -1.25
C ALA A 14 13.92 1.55 -2.22
N ILE A 15 13.02 0.72 -1.66
CA ILE A 15 12.04 -0.02 -2.46
C ILE A 15 11.11 1.00 -3.14
N PRO A 16 10.95 0.98 -4.46
CA PRO A 16 10.12 1.96 -5.14
C PRO A 16 8.63 1.68 -4.90
N GLU A 17 7.82 2.75 -4.83
CA GLU A 17 6.38 2.66 -4.56
C GLU A 17 5.53 2.74 -5.83
N SER A 18 6.11 3.17 -6.95
CA SER A 18 5.47 3.17 -8.26
C SER A 18 6.49 3.25 -9.37
N GLY A 19 6.09 2.90 -10.59
CA GLY A 19 6.96 2.97 -11.75
C GLY A 19 6.25 2.81 -13.08
N VAL A 20 6.97 3.25 -14.12
CA VAL A 20 6.55 3.13 -15.51
C VAL A 20 7.72 2.56 -16.31
N TYR A 21 7.48 1.43 -16.95
CA TYR A 21 8.38 0.80 -17.90
C TYR A 21 7.94 1.13 -19.33
N VAL A 22 8.85 1.67 -20.14
CA VAL A 22 8.57 2.05 -21.53
C VAL A 22 9.40 1.18 -22.46
N ASN A 23 8.76 0.31 -23.23
CA ASN A 23 9.39 -0.50 -24.27
C ASN A 23 9.03 0.06 -25.65
N VAL A 24 9.91 0.92 -26.18
CA VAL A 24 9.71 1.59 -27.47
C VAL A 24 9.63 0.60 -28.64
N PRO A 25 10.55 -0.37 -28.80
CA PRO A 25 10.47 -1.33 -29.91
C PRO A 25 9.12 -2.05 -30.01
N ASN A 26 8.55 -2.46 -28.87
CA ASN A 26 7.29 -3.22 -28.84
C ASN A 26 6.07 -2.33 -28.59
N LYS A 27 6.23 -1.00 -28.53
CA LYS A 27 5.20 -0.04 -28.12
C LYS A 27 4.38 -0.53 -26.92
N THR A 28 5.08 -0.98 -25.88
CA THR A 28 4.45 -1.49 -24.66
C THR A 28 4.81 -0.63 -23.47
N LEU A 29 3.81 -0.31 -22.67
CA LEU A 29 3.92 0.42 -21.41
C LEU A 29 3.58 -0.53 -20.26
N GLY A 30 4.50 -0.73 -19.33
CA GLY A 30 4.23 -1.41 -18.06
C GLY A 30 4.03 -0.37 -16.97
N VAL A 31 2.99 -0.51 -16.16
CA VAL A 31 2.71 0.41 -15.05
C VAL A 31 2.42 -0.40 -13.80
N TRP A 32 2.98 0.04 -12.67
CA TRP A 32 2.78 -0.58 -11.36
C TRP A 32 2.85 0.48 -10.27
N MET A 33 2.16 0.24 -9.15
CA MET A 33 2.06 1.14 -8.01
C MET A 33 1.50 0.44 -6.78
N THR A 34 2.02 0.76 -5.61
CA THR A 34 1.51 0.26 -4.32
C THR A 34 0.22 0.96 -3.90
N ASN A 35 0.06 2.24 -4.26
CA ASN A 35 -1.14 3.02 -4.02
C ASN A 35 -1.93 3.24 -5.31
N PRO A 36 -3.22 2.87 -5.37
CA PRO A 36 -4.03 3.07 -6.56
C PRO A 36 -4.11 4.55 -6.96
N ALA A 37 -3.89 4.84 -8.24
CA ALA A 37 -4.13 6.16 -8.83
C ALA A 37 -5.47 6.17 -9.60
N PRO A 38 -6.53 6.80 -9.05
CA PRO A 38 -7.85 6.78 -9.68
C PRO A 38 -7.82 7.28 -11.12
N GLY A 39 -8.39 6.50 -12.03
CA GLY A 39 -8.50 6.86 -13.45
C GLY A 39 -7.22 6.67 -14.27
N LEU A 40 -6.07 6.31 -13.69
CA LEU A 40 -4.83 6.15 -14.45
C LEU A 40 -4.99 5.15 -15.60
N LEU A 41 -5.48 3.93 -15.32
CA LEU A 41 -5.64 2.89 -16.34
C LEU A 41 -6.62 3.28 -17.46
N ARG A 42 -7.59 4.16 -17.18
CA ARG A 42 -8.52 4.68 -18.19
C ARG A 42 -7.85 5.71 -19.11
N TRP A 43 -6.88 6.46 -18.59
CA TRP A 43 -6.20 7.55 -19.28
C TRP A 43 -4.99 7.07 -20.07
N LEU A 44 -4.32 6.00 -19.64
CA LEU A 44 -3.11 5.51 -20.30
C LEU A 44 -3.28 5.25 -21.81
N PRO A 45 -4.36 4.61 -22.30
CA PRO A 45 -4.57 4.42 -23.74
C PRO A 45 -4.76 5.73 -24.52
N GLN A 46 -5.25 6.78 -23.85
CA GLN A 46 -5.47 8.10 -24.46
C GLN A 46 -4.15 8.89 -24.54
N LEU A 47 -3.31 8.76 -23.52
CA LEU A 47 -1.99 9.40 -23.45
C LEU A 47 -0.95 8.72 -24.34
N TRP A 48 -1.08 7.41 -24.55
CA TRP A 48 -0.17 6.60 -25.36
C TRP A 48 -0.93 5.86 -26.46
N PRO A 49 -1.49 6.59 -27.46
CA PRO A 49 -2.31 6.00 -28.50
C PRO A 49 -1.52 4.99 -29.32
N GLY A 50 -2.10 3.80 -29.52
CA GLY A 50 -1.48 2.71 -30.28
C GLY A 50 -0.39 1.95 -29.51
N TRP A 51 -0.22 2.19 -28.21
CA TRP A 51 0.62 1.39 -27.34
C TRP A 51 -0.20 0.35 -26.56
N ARG A 52 0.41 -0.80 -26.28
CA ARG A 52 -0.16 -1.80 -25.36
C ARG A 52 0.18 -1.43 -23.92
N THR A 53 -0.82 -1.32 -23.08
CA THR A 53 -0.65 -1.04 -21.64
C THR A 53 -0.79 -2.33 -20.84
N GLU A 54 0.16 -2.62 -19.97
CA GLU A 54 0.14 -3.72 -19.02
C GLU A 54 0.16 -3.13 -17.61
N PHE A 55 -0.82 -3.51 -16.78
CA PHE A 55 -0.81 -3.19 -15.36
C PHE A 55 -0.21 -4.37 -14.60
N TRP A 56 0.81 -4.12 -13.80
CA TRP A 56 1.50 -5.16 -13.01
C TRP A 56 1.23 -5.05 -11.52
N GLU A 57 0.16 -4.34 -11.13
CA GLU A 57 -0.24 -4.17 -9.73
C GLU A 57 0.86 -3.51 -8.90
N ASP A 58 1.29 -4.09 -7.79
CA ASP A 58 2.35 -3.61 -6.91
C ASP A 58 3.73 -4.25 -7.22
N ARG A 59 3.84 -5.00 -8.32
CA ARG A 59 5.01 -5.84 -8.63
C ARG A 59 6.14 -5.08 -9.32
N TYR A 60 6.87 -4.27 -8.55
CA TYR A 60 8.05 -3.56 -9.06
C TYR A 60 9.13 -4.50 -9.61
N GLU A 61 9.18 -5.75 -9.14
CA GLU A 61 10.11 -6.78 -9.58
C GLU A 61 9.96 -7.10 -11.08
N GLU A 62 8.76 -6.95 -11.64
CA GLU A 62 8.54 -7.14 -13.08
C GLU A 62 9.28 -6.07 -13.90
N GLN A 63 9.37 -4.83 -13.39
CA GLN A 63 10.19 -3.80 -14.00
C GLN A 63 11.68 -4.14 -13.91
N LEU A 64 12.17 -4.54 -12.72
CA LEU A 64 13.58 -4.90 -12.54
C LEU A 64 13.99 -6.05 -13.47
N ARG A 65 13.13 -7.07 -13.58
CA ARG A 65 13.31 -8.22 -14.46
C ARG A 65 13.39 -7.80 -15.93
N ARG A 66 12.49 -6.94 -16.41
CA ARG A 66 12.49 -6.46 -17.81
C ARG A 66 13.65 -5.52 -18.13
N CYS A 67 14.15 -4.77 -17.15
CA CYS A 67 15.33 -3.92 -17.28
C CYS A 67 16.66 -4.69 -17.18
N GLY A 68 16.64 -6.00 -16.93
CA GLY A 68 17.84 -6.85 -17.00
C GLY A 68 18.99 -6.40 -16.09
N GLY A 69 18.67 -5.87 -14.90
CA GLY A 69 19.67 -5.39 -13.93
C GLY A 69 20.17 -3.96 -14.17
N GLN A 70 19.70 -3.25 -15.20
CA GLN A 70 19.99 -1.82 -15.38
C GLN A 70 19.37 -0.96 -14.29
N ILE A 71 18.24 -1.39 -13.74
CA ILE A 71 17.63 -0.80 -12.54
C ILE A 71 17.75 -1.84 -11.43
N GLY A 72 18.27 -1.41 -10.28
CA GLY A 72 18.29 -2.21 -9.06
C GLY A 72 17.56 -1.51 -7.93
N ALA A 73 17.02 -2.30 -7.01
CA ALA A 73 16.40 -1.84 -5.77
C ALA A 73 16.98 -2.64 -4.60
N PRO A 74 16.91 -2.13 -3.37
CA PRO A 74 17.27 -2.89 -2.18
C PRO A 74 16.43 -4.16 -2.07
N ALA A 75 16.99 -5.21 -1.46
CA ALA A 75 16.24 -6.41 -1.14
C ALA A 75 15.14 -6.11 -0.10
N LEU A 76 14.02 -6.82 -0.21
CA LEU A 76 12.93 -6.70 0.76
C LEU A 76 13.33 -7.31 2.10
N ASP A 77 13.25 -6.53 3.17
CA ASP A 77 13.45 -7.02 4.53
C ASP A 77 12.14 -7.61 5.07
N ILE A 78 11.98 -8.92 4.88
CA ILE A 78 10.80 -9.67 5.31
C ILE A 78 10.64 -9.64 6.84
N ASP A 79 11.74 -9.70 7.59
CA ASP A 79 11.72 -9.73 9.05
C ASP A 79 11.25 -8.38 9.62
N ALA A 80 11.73 -7.28 9.04
CA ALA A 80 11.25 -5.94 9.37
C ALA A 80 9.79 -5.74 8.97
N GLY A 81 9.40 -6.15 7.76
CA GLY A 81 8.02 -6.05 7.27
C GLY A 81 7.02 -6.83 8.13
N ILE A 82 7.35 -8.04 8.55
CA ILE A 82 6.52 -8.83 9.50
C ILE A 82 6.38 -8.08 10.83
N THR A 83 7.48 -7.54 11.35
CA THR A 83 7.47 -6.81 12.64
C THR A 83 6.56 -5.58 12.57
N GLU A 84 6.65 -4.82 11.49
CA GLU A 84 5.80 -3.66 11.24
C GLU A 84 4.33 -4.07 11.12
N ALA A 85 4.01 -5.09 10.32
CA ALA A 85 2.65 -5.59 10.15
C ALA A 85 2.04 -6.06 11.48
N GLN A 86 2.78 -6.84 12.28
CA GLN A 86 2.34 -7.29 13.60
C GLN A 86 2.09 -6.11 14.55
N SER A 87 3.00 -5.14 14.57
CA SER A 87 2.87 -3.93 15.41
C SER A 87 1.63 -3.11 15.03
N TRP A 88 1.46 -2.84 13.73
CA TRP A 88 0.34 -2.07 13.21
C TRP A 88 -1.00 -2.76 13.47
N LEU A 89 -1.10 -4.06 13.17
CA LEU A 89 -2.31 -4.84 13.40
C LEU A 89 -2.63 -4.93 14.89
N ARG A 90 -1.62 -5.17 15.75
CA ARG A 90 -1.82 -5.21 17.20
C ARG A 90 -2.36 -3.88 17.70
N LYS A 91 -1.78 -2.75 17.26
CA LYS A 91 -2.26 -1.42 17.61
C LYS A 91 -3.73 -1.25 17.21
N ARG A 92 -4.12 -1.68 16.02
CA ARG A 92 -5.50 -1.55 15.53
C ARG A 92 -6.49 -2.48 16.24
N VAL A 93 -6.11 -3.73 16.50
CA VAL A 93 -6.96 -4.73 17.18
C VAL A 93 -7.18 -4.36 18.64
N TYR A 94 -6.13 -3.93 19.33
CA TYR A 94 -6.16 -3.57 20.75
C TYR A 94 -6.22 -2.05 20.98
N GLN A 95 -6.65 -1.28 19.98
CA GLN A 95 -6.83 0.17 20.12
C GLN A 95 -7.83 0.48 21.24
N SER A 96 -7.62 1.60 21.92
CA SER A 96 -8.58 2.13 22.89
C SER A 96 -9.89 2.53 22.18
N PHE A 97 -10.97 2.72 22.93
CA PHE A 97 -12.19 3.28 22.35
C PHE A 97 -11.93 4.67 21.76
N ALA A 98 -11.17 5.52 22.44
CA ALA A 98 -10.85 6.87 21.99
C ALA A 98 -10.13 6.89 20.63
N ASP A 99 -9.24 5.91 20.40
CA ASP A 99 -8.50 5.77 19.14
C ASP A 99 -9.27 5.03 18.04
N SER A 100 -10.52 4.62 18.32
CA SER A 100 -11.36 3.91 17.36
C SER A 100 -12.14 4.85 16.44
N PRO A 101 -12.61 4.39 15.27
CA PRO A 101 -13.49 5.19 14.41
C PRO A 101 -14.71 5.77 15.17
N ALA A 102 -15.33 4.97 16.04
CA ALA A 102 -16.44 5.40 16.88
C ALA A 102 -16.03 6.50 17.87
N GLY A 103 -14.88 6.34 18.54
CA GLY A 103 -14.33 7.35 19.45
C GLY A 103 -14.00 8.66 18.74
N HIS A 104 -13.41 8.60 17.53
CA HIS A 104 -13.14 9.78 16.71
C HIS A 104 -14.43 10.50 16.28
N LEU A 105 -15.49 9.76 15.94
CA LEU A 105 -16.80 10.35 15.62
C LEU A 105 -17.40 11.08 16.82
N MET A 106 -17.33 10.49 18.02
CA MET A 106 -17.81 11.14 19.25
C MET A 106 -17.01 12.40 19.57
N ASN A 107 -15.67 12.32 19.51
CA ASN A 107 -14.79 13.47 19.74
C ASN A 107 -15.06 14.60 18.73
N LEU A 108 -15.30 14.28 17.46
CA LEU A 108 -15.66 15.27 16.46
C LEU A 108 -17.00 15.96 16.77
N ALA A 109 -18.00 15.20 17.21
CA ALA A 109 -19.30 15.77 17.60
C ALA A 109 -19.19 16.71 18.80
N GLU A 110 -18.38 16.36 19.79
CA GLU A 110 -18.08 17.20 20.94
C GLU A 110 -17.40 18.51 20.52
N LEU A 111 -16.40 18.45 19.62
CA LEU A 111 -15.74 19.64 19.09
C LEU A 111 -16.69 20.55 18.31
N LEU A 112 -17.55 19.98 17.46
CA LEU A 112 -18.55 20.77 16.72
C LEU A 112 -19.56 21.44 17.66
N SER A 113 -19.98 20.72 18.70
CA SER A 113 -20.91 21.25 19.71
C SER A 113 -20.27 22.38 20.53
N ALA A 114 -18.99 22.25 20.88
CA ALA A 114 -18.25 23.28 21.63
C ALA A 114 -18.12 24.60 20.85
N GLU A 115 -18.07 24.53 19.52
CA GLU A 115 -17.99 25.69 18.62
C GLU A 115 -19.38 26.19 18.14
N ASN A 116 -20.47 25.68 18.73
CA ASN A 116 -21.86 25.96 18.32
C ASN A 116 -22.12 25.70 16.82
N LEU A 117 -21.40 24.75 16.21
CA LEU A 117 -21.57 24.36 14.82
C LEU A 117 -22.66 23.29 14.68
N PRO A 118 -23.31 23.20 13.50
CA PRO A 118 -24.24 22.10 13.23
C PRO A 118 -23.52 20.76 13.32
N SER A 119 -23.95 19.90 14.25
CA SER A 119 -23.44 18.54 14.36
C SER A 119 -24.26 17.61 13.46
N PRO A 120 -23.63 16.72 12.67
CA PRO A 120 -24.36 15.69 11.93
C PRO A 120 -25.05 14.74 12.90
N GLU A 121 -26.19 14.16 12.49
CA GLU A 121 -26.85 13.12 13.27
C GLU A 121 -25.96 11.85 13.31
N ILE A 122 -25.52 11.47 14.51
CA ILE A 122 -24.75 10.25 14.73
C ILE A 122 -25.70 9.16 15.21
N SER A 123 -25.92 8.15 14.37
CA SER A 123 -26.77 7.02 14.75
C SER A 123 -26.08 6.14 15.80
N ALA A 124 -26.88 5.49 16.67
CA ALA A 124 -26.34 4.54 17.65
C ALA A 124 -25.53 3.41 17.00
N ALA A 125 -25.90 3.00 15.78
CA ALA A 125 -25.17 1.99 15.01
C ALA A 125 -23.76 2.45 14.61
N ALA A 126 -23.58 3.73 14.28
CA ALA A 126 -22.28 4.29 13.90
C ALA A 126 -21.25 4.27 15.05
N VAL A 127 -21.72 4.19 16.29
CA VAL A 127 -20.88 4.16 17.51
C VAL A 127 -20.76 2.75 18.08
N ALA A 128 -21.76 1.89 17.87
CA ALA A 128 -21.79 0.52 18.35
C ALA A 128 -20.96 -0.46 17.49
N ASP A 129 -20.80 -0.18 16.19
CA ASP A 129 -20.06 -1.05 15.28
C ASP A 129 -18.54 -0.84 15.42
N VAL A 130 -17.99 -1.44 16.47
CA VAL A 130 -16.55 -1.64 16.60
C VAL A 130 -16.21 -2.73 15.60
N GLY A 131 -15.84 -2.34 14.38
CA GLY A 131 -15.64 -3.25 13.26
C GLY A 131 -14.93 -4.56 13.65
N PRO A 132 -15.19 -5.66 12.92
CA PRO A 132 -14.92 -7.02 13.38
C PRO A 132 -13.47 -7.18 13.87
N ARG A 133 -13.34 -7.58 15.13
CA ARG A 133 -12.04 -7.92 15.74
C ARG A 133 -11.77 -9.41 15.58
N PRO A 134 -10.51 -9.82 15.36
CA PRO A 134 -10.16 -11.22 15.35
C PRO A 134 -10.43 -11.83 16.74
N THR A 135 -10.93 -13.06 16.75
CA THR A 135 -10.95 -13.90 17.94
C THR A 135 -9.51 -14.21 18.39
N PRO A 136 -9.30 -14.60 19.67
CA PRO A 136 -7.97 -15.02 20.13
C PRO A 136 -7.36 -16.16 19.28
N GLN A 137 -8.20 -17.07 18.77
CA GLN A 137 -7.75 -18.16 17.91
C GLN A 137 -7.30 -17.66 16.53
N GLU A 138 -8.03 -16.71 15.92
CA GLU A 138 -7.62 -16.10 14.66
C GLU A 138 -6.33 -15.30 14.81
N TRP A 139 -6.16 -14.59 15.92
CA TRP A 139 -4.93 -13.86 16.22
C TRP A 139 -3.73 -14.80 16.38
N ALA A 140 -3.89 -15.92 17.11
CA ALA A 140 -2.84 -16.93 17.24
C ALA A 140 -2.42 -17.52 15.89
N ARG A 141 -3.39 -17.84 15.02
CA ARG A 141 -3.11 -18.31 13.65
C ARG A 141 -2.34 -17.29 12.82
N PHE A 142 -2.63 -16.00 12.98
CA PHE A 142 -1.86 -14.93 12.33
C PHE A 142 -0.40 -14.89 12.84
N GLU A 143 -0.18 -14.97 14.15
CA GLU A 143 1.17 -14.99 14.72
C GLU A 143 1.98 -16.22 14.28
N GLU A 144 1.34 -17.40 14.21
CA GLU A 144 1.93 -18.62 13.66
C GLU A 144 2.33 -18.46 12.19
N ALA A 145 1.46 -17.86 11.36
CA ALA A 145 1.76 -17.59 9.95
C ALA A 145 2.94 -16.63 9.79
N CYS A 146 3.02 -15.56 10.59
CA CYS A 146 4.17 -14.66 10.64
C CYS A 146 5.46 -15.41 10.98
N ALA A 147 5.43 -16.31 11.97
CA ALA A 147 6.59 -17.11 12.33
C ALA A 147 7.04 -18.05 11.21
N ALA A 148 6.09 -18.65 10.49
CA ALA A 148 6.36 -19.54 9.36
C ALA A 148 7.03 -18.79 8.18
N VAL A 149 6.53 -17.60 7.83
CA VAL A 149 7.14 -16.77 6.77
C VAL A 149 8.55 -16.35 7.17
N ARG A 150 8.77 -15.99 8.44
CA ARG A 150 10.10 -15.65 8.97
C ARG A 150 11.08 -16.80 8.84
N ALA A 151 10.64 -18.01 9.16
CA ALA A 151 11.47 -19.20 9.04
C ALA A 151 11.82 -19.51 7.58
N ALA A 152 10.86 -19.35 6.65
CA ALA A 152 11.08 -19.55 5.23
C ALA A 152 12.03 -18.50 4.64
N GLY A 153 11.89 -17.22 5.01
CA GLY A 153 12.74 -16.13 4.54
C GLY A 153 14.19 -16.24 4.98
N ARG A 154 14.47 -16.89 6.12
CA ARG A 154 15.84 -17.16 6.59
C ARG A 154 16.51 -18.36 5.92
N ALA A 155 15.73 -19.21 5.23
CA ALA A 155 16.20 -20.41 4.55
C ALA A 155 16.45 -20.20 3.05
N ALA A 156 16.04 -19.04 2.51
CA ALA A 156 16.20 -18.63 1.11
C ALA A 156 17.43 -17.72 0.94
#